data_AF-A0A9P5VM76-F1
#
_entry.id   AF-A0A9P5VM76-F1
#
_cell.length_a   1.000
_cell.length_b   1.000
_cell.length_c   1.000
_cell.angle_alpha   90.00
_cell.angle_beta   90.00
_cell.angle_gamma   90.00
#
_symmetry.space_group_name_H-M   'P 1'
#
loop_
_entity.id
_entity.type
_entity.pdbx_description
1 polymer ?
#
loop_
_entity_poly.entity_id
_entity_poly.type
_entity_poly.pdbx_seq_one_letter_code
_entity_poly.pdbx_strand_id
1 'polypeptide(L)'
;MQFVAKEEKRVKDLFGDAKKRAQRRRAYYDSKLGDPMQLLRVSGKATKLVTNPESYSFNEDPKNLMPWASDPAIKIDRFDGRALLDYLPTETPAMVDSGLRMERDEDGIGDELRFER
;
A
#
# COMPACT_ATOMS: atom_id res chain seq x y z
N MET A 1 19.76 4.16 -50.55
CA MET A 1 20.35 4.95 -49.45
C MET A 1 19.37 5.96 -48.82
N GLN A 2 18.52 6.67 -49.58
CA GLN A 2 17.66 7.73 -49.00
C GLN A 2 16.57 7.27 -48.01
N PHE A 3 16.03 6.05 -48.16
CA PHE A 3 15.01 5.51 -47.25
C PHE A 3 15.55 5.25 -45.84
N VAL A 4 16.75 4.67 -45.73
CA VAL A 4 17.41 4.37 -44.45
C VAL A 4 17.64 5.64 -43.62
N ALA A 5 18.08 6.73 -44.27
CA ALA A 5 18.28 8.02 -43.60
C ALA A 5 16.97 8.66 -43.10
N LYS A 6 15.84 8.39 -43.78
CA LYS A 6 14.51 8.90 -43.41
C LYS A 6 13.95 8.16 -42.20
N GLU A 7 14.10 6.84 -42.17
CA GLU A 7 13.76 6.00 -41.02
C GLU A 7 14.62 6.34 -39.79
N GLU A 8 15.93 6.52 -39.95
CA GLU A 8 16.81 6.94 -38.87
C GLU A 8 16.41 8.29 -38.26
N LYS A 9 16.06 9.26 -39.10
CA LYS A 9 15.59 10.58 -38.64
C LYS A 9 14.32 10.43 -37.81
N ARG A 10 13.35 9.64 -38.28
CA ARG A 10 12.10 9.39 -37.55
C ARG A 10 12.34 8.75 -36.19
N VAL A 11 13.24 7.78 -36.11
CA VAL A 11 13.59 7.11 -34.85
C VAL A 11 14.27 8.10 -33.89
N LYS A 12 15.21 8.92 -34.37
CA LYS A 12 15.87 9.97 -33.58
C LYS A 12 14.89 11.00 -33.03
N ASP A 13 13.92 11.43 -33.85
CA ASP A 13 12.86 12.35 -33.43
C ASP A 13 11.98 11.73 -32.34
N LEU A 14 11.59 10.45 -32.50
CA LEU A 14 10.82 9.70 -31.50
C LEU A 14 11.57 9.58 -30.16
N PHE A 15 12.88 9.28 -30.19
CA PHE A 15 13.71 9.24 -28.99
C PHE A 15 13.84 10.60 -28.33
N GLY A 16 14.02 11.67 -29.11
CA GLY A 16 14.06 13.04 -28.62
C GLY A 16 12.78 13.45 -27.90
N ASP A 17 11.63 13.09 -28.47
CA ASP A 17 10.32 13.35 -27.89
C ASP A 17 10.05 12.52 -26.64
N ALA A 18 10.47 11.24 -26.63
CA ALA A 18 10.40 10.39 -25.46
C ALA A 18 11.23 10.96 -24.29
N LYS A 19 12.45 11.42 -24.57
CA LYS A 19 13.34 12.06 -23.59
C LYS A 19 12.74 13.34 -23.03
N LYS A 20 12.24 14.25 -23.89
CA LYS A 20 11.56 15.48 -23.46
C LYS A 20 10.32 15.19 -22.60
N ARG A 21 9.54 14.17 -22.97
CA ARG A 21 8.36 13.75 -22.20
C ARG A 21 8.73 13.16 -20.85
N ALA A 22 9.81 12.38 -20.77
CA ALA A 22 10.34 11.87 -19.51
C ALA A 22 10.83 13.02 -18.59
N GLN A 23 11.55 13.99 -19.14
CA GLN A 23 11.99 15.18 -18.39
C GLN A 23 10.80 16.00 -17.86
N ARG A 24 9.75 16.21 -18.67
CA ARG A 24 8.53 16.91 -18.21
C ARG A 24 7.81 16.17 -17.09
N ARG A 25 7.68 14.84 -17.17
CA ARG A 25 7.11 14.04 -16.06
C ARG A 25 7.95 14.16 -14.81
N ARG A 26 9.27 14.04 -14.93
CA ARG A 26 10.19 14.19 -13.80
C ARG A 26 10.03 15.55 -13.14
N ALA A 27 10.07 16.64 -13.92
CA ALA A 27 9.86 17.99 -13.40
C ALA A 27 8.47 18.17 -12.75
N TYR A 28 7.42 17.56 -13.29
CA TYR A 28 6.09 17.57 -12.69
C TYR A 28 6.08 16.85 -11.32
N TYR A 29 6.61 15.63 -11.26
CA TYR A 29 6.68 14.88 -10.00
C TYR A 29 7.58 15.58 -8.99
N ASP A 30 8.77 16.06 -9.36
CA ASP A 30 9.67 16.80 -8.48
C ASP A 30 9.01 18.10 -7.94
N SER A 31 8.16 18.76 -8.74
CA SER A 31 7.38 19.94 -8.31
C SER A 31 6.21 19.62 -7.38
N LYS A 32 5.76 18.34 -7.36
CA LYS A 32 4.59 17.86 -6.61
C LYS A 32 4.96 16.93 -5.46
N LEU A 33 6.19 16.43 -5.40
CA LEU A 33 6.71 15.57 -4.34
C LEU A 33 7.04 16.33 -3.04
N GLY A 34 6.73 17.63 -2.96
CA GLY A 34 7.05 18.44 -1.78
C GLY A 34 6.21 18.08 -0.54
N ASP A 35 4.92 17.77 -0.73
CA ASP A 35 4.02 17.40 0.36
C ASP A 35 3.15 16.19 -0.05
N PRO A 36 3.41 15.00 0.50
CA PRO A 36 2.62 13.80 0.24
C PRO A 36 1.12 13.98 0.51
N MET A 37 0.73 14.89 1.41
CA MET A 37 -0.67 15.18 1.71
C MET A 37 -1.39 15.87 0.56
N GLN A 38 -0.68 16.59 -0.33
CA GLN A 38 -1.26 17.27 -1.49
C GLN A 38 -1.65 16.31 -2.63
N LEU A 39 -1.21 15.05 -2.57
CA LEU A 39 -1.57 14.00 -3.52
C LEU A 39 -2.78 13.17 -3.06
N LEU A 40 -3.18 13.27 -1.79
CA LEU A 40 -4.32 12.57 -1.25
C LEU A 40 -5.62 13.24 -1.71
N ARG A 41 -6.28 12.61 -2.68
CA ARG A 41 -7.62 13.03 -3.10
C ARG A 41 -8.67 12.13 -2.45
N VAL A 42 -9.36 12.65 -1.44
CA VAL A 42 -10.57 12.00 -0.93
C VAL A 42 -11.68 12.18 -1.97
N SER A 43 -12.20 11.06 -2.47
CA SER A 43 -13.37 11.04 -3.34
C SER A 43 -14.47 10.21 -2.68
N GLY A 44 -15.71 10.69 -2.74
CA GLY A 44 -16.83 10.04 -2.11
C GLY A 44 -18.14 10.45 -2.78
N LYS A 45 -19.17 9.62 -2.59
CA LYS A 45 -20.55 9.94 -2.97
C LYS A 45 -21.40 9.98 -1.71
N ALA A 46 -22.37 10.88 -1.67
CA ALA A 46 -23.39 10.84 -0.63
C ALA A 46 -24.12 9.50 -0.72
N THR A 47 -24.15 8.78 0.40
CA THR A 47 -24.85 7.50 0.51
C THR A 47 -25.87 7.61 1.64
N LYS A 48 -27.00 6.92 1.49
CA LYS A 48 -28.00 6.85 2.56
C LYS A 48 -27.48 5.90 3.63
N LEU A 49 -27.28 6.41 4.84
CA LEU A 49 -26.96 5.56 6.00
C LEU A 49 -28.22 4.77 6.35
N VAL A 50 -28.21 3.47 6.05
CA VAL A 50 -29.24 2.55 6.52
C VAL A 50 -28.75 2.00 7.86
N THR A 51 -29.23 2.58 8.95
CA THR A 51 -28.98 2.04 10.28
C THR A 51 -29.89 0.83 10.48
N ASN A 52 -29.29 -0.33 10.77
CA ASN A 52 -30.02 -1.51 11.19
C ASN A 52 -29.68 -1.77 12.67
N PRO A 53 -30.54 -1.34 13.62
CA PRO A 53 -30.28 -1.48 15.05
C PRO A 53 -30.16 -2.93 15.49
N GLU A 54 -30.87 -3.86 14.83
CA GLU A 54 -30.77 -5.29 15.12
C GLU A 54 -29.40 -5.83 14.73
N SER A 55 -28.91 -5.45 13.54
CA SER A 55 -27.55 -5.79 13.10
C SER A 55 -26.52 -5.19 14.05
N TYR A 56 -26.68 -3.93 14.47
CA TYR A 56 -25.78 -3.30 15.44
C TYR A 56 -25.77 -4.08 16.77
N SER A 57 -26.94 -4.33 17.35
CA SER A 57 -27.07 -5.05 18.62
C SER A 57 -26.53 -6.48 18.53
N PHE A 58 -26.69 -7.13 17.38
CA PHE A 58 -26.14 -8.46 17.12
C PHE A 58 -24.61 -8.45 17.12
N ASN A 59 -23.97 -7.46 16.48
CA ASN A 59 -22.50 -7.37 16.44
C ASN A 59 -21.89 -6.96 17.79
N GLU A 60 -22.64 -6.22 18.62
CA GLU A 60 -22.20 -5.83 19.97
C GLU A 60 -22.35 -6.98 21.00
N ASP A 61 -23.15 -8.01 20.73
CA ASP A 61 -23.36 -9.13 21.67
C ASP A 61 -22.10 -10.04 21.72
N PRO A 62 -21.40 -10.14 22.88
CA PRO A 62 -20.21 -10.97 23.02
C PRO A 62 -20.44 -12.47 22.78
N LYS A 63 -21.71 -12.92 22.79
CA LYS A 63 -22.08 -14.30 22.46
C LYS A 63 -21.89 -14.61 20.98
N ASN A 64 -21.94 -13.61 20.11
CA ASN A 64 -21.77 -13.77 18.67
C ASN A 64 -20.30 -13.73 18.24
N LEU A 65 -19.39 -13.43 19.17
CA LEU A 65 -17.95 -13.46 18.93
C LEU A 65 -17.39 -14.88 19.02
N MET A 66 -16.47 -15.18 18.12
CA MET A 66 -15.77 -16.47 18.07
C MET A 66 -14.41 -16.38 18.78
N PRO A 67 -13.90 -17.49 19.36
CA PRO A 67 -12.53 -17.51 19.85
C PRO A 67 -11.55 -17.35 18.70
N TRP A 68 -10.48 -16.59 18.90
CA TRP A 68 -9.39 -16.50 17.93
C TRP A 68 -8.58 -17.79 17.92
N ALA A 69 -8.16 -18.22 16.73
CA ALA A 69 -7.47 -19.49 16.56
C ALA A 69 -6.09 -19.57 17.22
N SER A 70 -5.40 -18.44 17.43
CA SER A 70 -4.10 -18.44 18.15
C SER A 70 -4.24 -18.28 19.66
N ASP A 71 -5.30 -17.64 20.16
CA ASP A 71 -5.58 -17.50 21.59
C ASP A 71 -7.10 -17.52 21.82
N PRO A 72 -7.65 -18.63 22.33
CA PRO A 72 -9.08 -18.77 22.60
C PRO A 72 -9.62 -17.83 23.69
N ALA A 73 -8.75 -17.22 24.51
CA ALA A 73 -9.17 -16.21 25.48
C ALA A 73 -9.58 -14.90 24.80
N ILE A 74 -9.07 -14.64 23.59
CA ILE A 74 -9.42 -13.48 22.78
C ILE A 74 -10.62 -13.80 21.90
N LYS A 75 -11.68 -13.01 22.05
CA LYS A 75 -12.91 -13.08 21.26
C LYS A 75 -12.83 -12.10 20.10
N ILE A 76 -13.16 -12.56 18.89
CA ILE A 76 -13.13 -11.77 17.65
C ILE A 76 -14.45 -11.86 16.90
N ASP A 77 -14.73 -10.87 16.06
CA ASP A 77 -15.87 -10.91 15.14
C ASP A 77 -15.64 -11.99 14.06
N ARG A 78 -16.71 -12.60 13.57
CA ARG A 78 -16.63 -13.60 12.48
C ARG A 78 -16.17 -12.99 11.15
N PHE A 79 -16.35 -11.69 10.98
CA PHE A 79 -15.90 -10.91 9.84
C PHE A 79 -14.59 -10.16 10.12
N ASP A 80 -13.98 -10.35 11.29
CA ASP A 80 -12.64 -9.85 11.57
C ASP A 80 -11.63 -10.48 10.60
N GLY A 81 -10.76 -9.68 9.99
CA GLY A 81 -9.79 -10.18 9.01
C GLY A 81 -8.87 -11.28 9.54
N ARG A 82 -8.66 -11.36 10.87
CA ARG A 82 -7.90 -12.43 11.52
C ARG A 82 -8.56 -13.80 11.40
N ALA A 83 -9.89 -13.86 11.22
CA ALA A 83 -10.62 -15.11 11.01
C ALA A 83 -10.35 -15.73 9.63
N LEU A 84 -9.80 -14.96 8.68
CA LEU A 84 -9.43 -15.42 7.34
C LEU A 84 -7.99 -15.99 7.26
N LEU A 85 -7.27 -16.02 8.38
CA LEU A 85 -5.90 -16.55 8.41
C LEU A 85 -5.94 -18.07 8.52
N ASP A 86 -5.62 -18.75 7.41
CA ASP A 86 -5.55 -20.23 7.37
C ASP A 86 -4.35 -20.80 8.13
N TYR A 87 -3.30 -19.99 8.29
CA TYR A 87 -2.08 -20.35 8.99
C TYR A 87 -1.72 -19.28 10.02
N LEU A 88 -1.61 -19.72 11.27
CA LEU A 88 -1.11 -18.92 12.38
C LEU A 88 0.19 -19.54 12.84
N PRO A 89 1.33 -18.83 12.72
CA PRO A 89 2.60 -19.34 13.21
C PRO A 89 2.50 -19.70 14.71
N THR A 90 2.74 -20.97 15.05
CA THR A 90 2.59 -21.50 16.41
C THR A 90 3.76 -21.11 17.33
N GLU A 91 4.87 -20.68 16.73
CA GLU A 91 5.94 -19.93 17.38
C GLU A 91 5.88 -18.51 16.81
N THR A 92 5.95 -17.45 17.61
CA THR A 92 5.94 -16.09 17.08
C THR A 92 7.20 -15.84 16.22
N PRO A 93 7.10 -15.62 14.90
CA PRO A 93 8.23 -15.24 14.06
C PRO A 93 8.46 -13.72 14.09
N ALA A 94 7.66 -12.97 14.87
CA ALA A 94 8.09 -11.68 15.39
C ALA A 94 9.26 -11.84 16.38
N MET A 95 9.50 -13.05 16.92
CA MET A 95 10.60 -13.33 17.85
C MET A 95 11.71 -14.21 17.26
N VAL A 96 11.47 -14.98 16.19
CA VAL A 96 12.48 -15.94 15.68
C VAL A 96 12.78 -15.90 14.16
N ASP A 97 11.92 -15.34 13.28
CA ASP A 97 12.13 -15.40 11.81
C ASP A 97 11.68 -14.11 11.07
N SER A 98 11.82 -12.95 11.70
CA SER A 98 11.66 -11.69 10.97
C SER A 98 12.78 -11.45 9.96
N GLY A 99 13.85 -12.25 9.92
CA GLY A 99 14.99 -12.06 9.00
C GLY A 99 15.72 -10.71 9.15
N LEU A 100 15.15 -9.76 9.89
CA LEU A 100 15.74 -8.55 10.43
C LEU A 100 16.56 -8.94 11.65
N ARG A 101 17.64 -9.68 11.38
CA ARG A 101 18.82 -9.49 12.21
C ARG A 101 19.18 -8.01 12.06
N MET A 102 19.28 -7.25 13.17
CA MET A 102 19.99 -5.96 13.17
C MET A 102 21.48 -6.22 12.92
N GLU A 103 21.81 -6.81 11.77
CA GLU A 103 23.07 -6.48 11.13
C GLU A 103 22.86 -5.04 10.69
N ARG A 104 23.67 -4.15 11.29
CA ARG A 104 23.73 -2.71 10.98
C ARG A 104 23.43 -2.47 9.51
N ASP A 105 22.54 -1.53 9.24
CA ASP A 105 22.31 -0.97 7.92
C ASP A 105 23.67 -0.57 7.30
N GLU A 106 24.25 -1.41 6.45
CA GLU A 106 25.42 -1.05 5.64
C GLU A 106 24.99 -0.23 4.40
N ASP A 107 23.69 -0.23 4.07
CA ASP A 107 23.16 0.39 2.84
C ASP A 107 22.34 1.67 3.06
N GLY A 108 22.06 2.09 4.30
CA GLY A 108 21.47 3.41 4.63
C GLY A 108 20.03 3.67 4.15
N ILE A 109 19.31 2.67 3.64
CA ILE A 109 17.97 2.84 3.03
C ILE A 109 16.87 3.11 4.07
N GLY A 110 17.08 2.75 5.34
CA GLY A 110 16.08 2.87 6.41
C GLY A 110 15.69 4.31 6.77
N ASP A 111 16.57 5.29 6.55
CA ASP A 111 16.31 6.70 6.88
C ASP A 111 15.51 7.46 5.82
N GLU A 112 15.44 6.97 4.56
CA GLU A 112 14.66 7.62 3.49
C GLU A 112 13.14 7.36 3.59
N LEU A 113 12.71 6.39 4.40
CA LEU A 113 11.31 5.95 4.51
C LEU A 113 10.59 6.47 5.77
N ARG A 114 11.20 7.37 6.54
CA ARG A 114 10.54 8.05 7.66
C ARG A 114 9.72 9.22 7.13
N PHE A 115 8.43 8.98 6.89
CA PHE A 115 7.47 9.98 6.41
C PHE A 115 6.89 10.89 7.50
N GLU A 116 7.44 10.89 8.71
CA GLU A 116 7.05 11.83 9.77
C GLU A 116 8.06 12.99 9.82
N ARG A 117 7.55 14.21 9.57
CA ARG A 117 8.25 15.48 9.82
C ARG A 117 7.43 16.31 10.80
#